data_AF-B5XFC8-F1
#
_entry.id   AF-B5XFC8-F1
#
_cell.length_a   1.000
_cell.length_b   1.000
_cell.length_c   1.000
_cell.angle_alpha   90.00
_cell.angle_beta   90.00
_cell.angle_gamma   90.00
#
_symmetry.space_group_name_H-M   'P 1'
#
loop_
_entity.id
_entity.type
_entity.pdbx_description
1 polymer ?
#
loop_
_entity_poly.entity_id
_entity_poly.type
_entity_poly.pdbx_seq_one_letter_code
_entity_poly.pdbx_strand_id
1 'polypeptide(L)'
;MEKAWRVEFRNVGSSYFPQSRVECHYSISSQHTWASHDWVGLFKVGWSSVKDYHTFVWALAPEGYQEGTDVNCCVNFQGTSPSP
;
A
#
# COMPACT_ATOMS: atom_id res chain seq x y z
N MET A 1 -22.44 -4.52 -12.30
CA MET A 1 -21.56 -3.34 -12.38
C MET A 1 -20.16 -3.80 -12.02
N GLU A 2 -19.23 -3.78 -12.96
CA GLU A 2 -17.84 -4.17 -12.70
C GLU A 2 -17.19 -3.09 -11.85
N LYS A 3 -16.57 -3.48 -10.73
CA LYS A 3 -15.86 -2.58 -9.81
C LYS A 3 -14.65 -2.00 -10.54
N ALA A 4 -14.61 -0.71 -10.84
CA ALA A 4 -13.53 -0.08 -11.60
C ALA A 4 -12.24 0.20 -10.80
N TRP A 5 -12.16 -0.19 -9.52
CA TRP A 5 -10.99 0.04 -8.68
C TRP A 5 -10.07 -1.19 -8.73
N ARG A 6 -8.75 -0.96 -8.88
CA ARG A 6 -7.75 -2.04 -8.80
C ARG A 6 -7.24 -2.26 -7.38
N VAL A 7 -7.07 -1.16 -6.65
CA VAL A 7 -6.59 -1.12 -5.26
C VAL A 7 -7.40 -0.11 -4.47
N GLU A 8 -7.79 -0.46 -3.24
CA GLU A 8 -8.47 0.43 -2.29
C GLU A 8 -7.76 0.36 -0.94
N PHE A 9 -7.30 1.50 -0.42
CA PHE A 9 -6.76 1.58 0.94
C PHE A 9 -7.90 1.57 1.96
N ARG A 10 -7.75 0.73 3.00
CA ARG A 10 -8.79 0.41 3.98
C ARG A 10 -8.36 0.93 5.35
N ASN A 11 -9.33 1.40 6.14
CA ASN A 11 -9.11 1.83 7.53
C ASN A 11 -7.97 2.86 7.69
N VAL A 12 -7.83 3.78 6.74
CA VAL A 12 -6.82 4.84 6.79
C VAL A 12 -7.23 5.84 7.88
N GLY A 13 -6.39 5.96 8.91
CA GLY A 13 -6.59 6.92 9.98
C GLY A 13 -6.33 8.36 9.53
N SER A 14 -6.98 9.32 10.18
CA SER A 14 -6.71 10.76 9.95
C SER A 14 -5.33 11.20 10.48
N SER A 15 -4.75 10.42 11.39
CA SER A 15 -3.45 10.67 12.01
C SER A 15 -2.83 9.37 12.49
N TYR A 16 -1.50 9.30 12.47
CA TYR A 16 -0.71 8.22 13.03
C TYR A 16 0.33 8.80 14.00
N PHE A 17 0.70 8.05 15.04
CA PHE A 17 1.73 8.50 15.97
C PHE A 17 3.08 8.62 15.24
N PRO A 18 3.84 9.70 15.47
CA PRO A 18 5.19 9.79 14.95
C PRO A 18 6.03 8.60 15.41
N GLN A 19 6.90 8.09 14.54
CA GLN A 19 7.83 7.00 14.83
C GLN A 19 7.19 5.65 15.20
N SER A 20 5.85 5.52 15.17
CA SER A 20 5.19 4.23 15.36
C SER A 20 5.17 3.44 14.06
N ARG A 21 5.07 2.11 14.18
CA ARG A 21 4.69 1.26 13.05
C ARG A 21 3.30 1.66 12.57
N VAL A 22 3.14 1.76 11.25
CA VAL A 22 1.84 1.99 10.61
C VAL A 22 1.49 0.77 9.78
N GLU A 23 0.39 0.11 10.16
CA GLU A 23 -0.21 -0.94 9.34
C GLU A 23 -1.07 -0.29 8.25
N CYS A 24 -0.68 -0.52 7.00
CA CYS A 24 -1.42 -0.08 5.83
C CYS A 24 -2.19 -1.26 5.27
N HIS A 25 -3.50 -1.24 5.50
CA HIS A 25 -4.43 -2.25 5.00
C HIS A 25 -4.99 -1.81 3.65
N TYR A 26 -5.07 -2.72 2.69
CA TYR A 26 -5.64 -2.44 1.38
C TYR A 26 -6.30 -3.69 0.80
N SER A 27 -7.25 -3.48 -0.10
CA SER A 27 -7.89 -4.53 -0.89
C SER A 27 -7.44 -4.40 -2.33
N ILE A 28 -7.17 -5.54 -2.97
CA ILE A 28 -6.91 -5.66 -4.40
C ILE A 28 -8.10 -6.36 -5.03
N SER A 29 -8.58 -5.83 -6.16
CA SER A 29 -9.68 -6.44 -6.91
C SER A 29 -9.19 -7.56 -7.83
N SER A 30 -10.10 -8.40 -8.28
CA SER A 30 -9.90 -9.40 -9.32
C SER A 30 -9.32 -8.87 -10.64
N GLN A 31 -9.34 -7.56 -10.89
CA GLN A 31 -8.81 -6.93 -12.11
C GLN A 31 -7.33 -6.58 -12.04
N HIS A 32 -6.71 -6.71 -10.86
CA HIS A 32 -5.27 -6.53 -10.72
C HIS A 32 -4.55 -7.85 -10.96
N THR A 33 -3.41 -7.78 -11.62
CA THR A 33 -2.48 -8.90 -11.76
C THR A 33 -1.22 -8.53 -10.98
N TRP A 34 -0.86 -9.36 -10.00
CA TRP A 34 0.31 -9.11 -9.17
C TRP A 34 1.59 -9.04 -9.99
N ALA A 35 2.41 -8.02 -9.74
CA ALA A 35 3.75 -7.91 -10.30
C ALA A 35 4.81 -7.93 -9.20
N SER A 36 5.98 -8.51 -9.49
CA SER A 36 7.10 -8.57 -8.54
C SER A 36 7.67 -7.19 -8.17
N HIS A 37 7.30 -6.16 -8.92
CA HIS A 37 7.68 -4.77 -8.70
C HIS A 37 6.52 -3.91 -8.17
N ASP A 38 5.44 -4.52 -7.68
CA ASP A 38 4.38 -3.78 -7.00
C ASP A 38 4.86 -3.27 -5.63
N TRP A 39 4.56 -2.03 -5.29
CA TRP A 39 4.90 -1.42 -4.01
C TRP A 39 3.85 -0.41 -3.56
N VAL A 40 3.80 -0.19 -2.25
CA VAL A 40 2.97 0.83 -1.62
C VAL A 40 3.87 1.96 -1.15
N GLY A 41 3.59 3.18 -1.62
CA GLY A 41 4.34 4.38 -1.27
C GLY A 41 3.59 5.29 -0.31
N LEU A 42 4.33 5.92 0.60
CA LEU A 42 3.86 7.09 1.33
C LEU A 42 4.34 8.34 0.59
N PHE A 43 3.41 9.21 0.22
CA PHE A 43 3.68 10.44 -0.51
C PHE A 43 3.22 11.65 0.30
N LYS A 44 3.98 12.75 0.21
CA LYS A 44 3.48 14.04 0.65
C LYS A 44 2.36 14.48 -0.29
N VAL A 45 1.24 14.96 0.25
CA VAL A 45 0.15 15.54 -0.56
C VAL A 45 0.71 16.65 -1.45
N GLY A 46 0.34 16.63 -2.74
CA GLY A 46 0.89 17.52 -3.76
C GLY A 46 2.07 16.94 -4.56
N TRP A 47 2.40 15.66 -4.39
CA TRP A 47 3.37 14.96 -5.25
C TRP A 47 2.96 15.02 -6.74
N SER A 48 3.94 15.06 -7.63
CA SER A 48 3.72 15.15 -9.08
C SER A 48 4.33 13.97 -9.85
N SER A 49 5.27 13.27 -9.23
CA SER A 49 5.94 12.11 -9.79
C SER A 49 5.94 10.95 -8.80
N VAL A 50 5.92 9.73 -9.34
CA VAL A 50 6.12 8.50 -8.56
C VAL A 50 7.46 8.50 -7.83
N LYS A 51 8.45 9.27 -8.30
CA LYS A 51 9.76 9.44 -7.64
C LYS A 51 9.70 10.30 -6.37
N ASP A 52 8.59 10.99 -6.10
CA ASP A 52 8.42 11.88 -4.95
C ASP A 52 7.97 11.11 -3.68
N TYR A 53 8.14 9.79 -3.65
CA TYR A 53 7.79 8.98 -2.48
C TYR A 53 8.69 9.39 -1.30
N HIS A 54 8.08 9.50 -0.11
CA HIS A 54 8.82 9.69 1.13
C HIS A 54 9.48 8.38 1.58
N THR A 55 8.72 7.29 1.55
CA THR A 55 9.20 5.92 1.75
C THR A 55 8.26 4.96 1.04
N PHE A 56 8.69 3.70 0.87
CA PHE A 56 7.88 2.66 0.24
C PHE A 56 8.12 1.30 0.89
N VAL A 57 7.18 0.39 0.66
CA VAL A 57 7.30 -1.03 1.03
C VAL A 57 6.86 -1.87 -0.17
N TRP A 58 7.63 -2.91 -0.50
CA TRP A 58 7.24 -3.87 -1.53
C TRP A 58 5.95 -4.59 -1.15
N ALA A 59 5.02 -4.68 -2.11
CA ALA A 59 3.80 -5.44 -1.96
C ALA A 59 4.06 -6.88 -2.40
N LEU A 60 3.98 -7.81 -1.46
CA LEU A 60 4.15 -9.24 -1.74
C LEU A 60 2.80 -9.89 -1.96
N ALA A 61 2.71 -10.75 -2.99
CA ALA A 61 1.50 -11.51 -3.25
C ALA A 61 1.12 -12.31 -2.00
N PRO A 62 -0.15 -12.29 -1.58
CA PRO A 62 -0.58 -13.11 -0.46
C PRO A 62 -0.33 -14.58 -0.79
N GLU A 63 -0.05 -15.36 0.24
CA GLU A 63 0.13 -16.80 0.09
C GLU A 63 -1.13 -17.42 -0.52
N GLY A 64 -0.94 -18.22 -1.58
CA GLY A 64 -2.05 -18.81 -2.31
C GLY A 64 -2.81 -17.85 -3.23
N TYR A 65 -2.24 -16.70 -3.60
CA TYR A 65 -2.83 -15.78 -4.57
C TYR A 65 -3.26 -16.50 -5.86
N GLN A 66 -4.51 -16.27 -6.25
CA GLN A 66 -5.08 -16.72 -7.52
C GLN A 66 -5.51 -15.52 -8.34
N GLU A 67 -5.13 -15.48 -9.61
CA GLU A 67 -5.55 -14.42 -10.52
C GLU A 67 -7.08 -14.39 -10.64
N GLY A 68 -7.66 -13.19 -10.70
CA GLY A 68 -9.11 -13.02 -10.76
C GLY A 68 -9.82 -13.08 -9.40
N THR A 69 -9.09 -13.03 -8.27
CA THR A 69 -9.68 -12.99 -6.93
C THR A 69 -9.53 -11.63 -6.26
N ASP A 70 -10.53 -11.24 -5.47
CA ASP A 70 -10.42 -10.10 -4.56
C ASP A 70 -9.64 -10.55 -3.31
N VAL A 71 -8.61 -9.80 -2.93
CA VAL A 71 -7.75 -10.15 -1.78
C VAL A 71 -7.53 -8.96 -0.87
N ASN A 72 -7.45 -9.22 0.44
CA ASN A 72 -7.04 -8.22 1.43
C ASN A 72 -5.56 -8.42 1.76
N CYS A 73 -4.84 -7.31 1.83
CA CYS A 73 -3.41 -7.28 2.05
C CYS A 73 -3.06 -6.26 3.14
N CYS A 74 -1.90 -6.43 3.76
CA CYS A 74 -1.36 -5.51 4.75
C CYS A 74 0.15 -5.37 4.56
N VAL A 75 0.62 -4.12 4.53
CA VAL A 75 2.05 -3.79 4.59
C VAL A 75 2.33 -2.91 5.80
N ASN A 76 3.57 -2.91 6.26
CA ASN A 76 3.96 -2.20 7.46
C ASN A 76 4.99 -1.13 7.12
N PHE A 77 4.65 0.13 7.35
CA PHE A 77 5.62 1.22 7.35
C PHE A 77 6.27 1.30 8.73
N GLN A 78 7.60 1.25 8.77
CA GLN A 78 8.34 1.49 10.00
C GLN A 78 8.50 2.99 10.19
N GLY A 79 8.30 3.45 11.43
CA GLY A 79 8.66 4.81 11.79
C GLY A 79 10.16 5.00 11.63
N THR A 80 10.58 5.91 10.75
CA THR A 80 12.00 6.28 10.66
C THR A 80 12.30 7.21 11.83
N SER A 81 13.18 6.80 12.75
CA SER A 81 13.82 7.76 13.65
C SER A 81 14.55 8.80 12.80
N PRO A 82 14.47 10.11 13.13
CA PRO A 82 15.33 11.08 12.48
C PRO A 82 16.77 10.63 12.70
N SER A 83 17.53 10.43 11.62
CA SER A 83 18.98 10.27 11.71
C SER A 83 19.56 11.52 12.41
N PRO A 84 20.50 11.35 13.36
CA PRO A 84 21.14 12.48 14.03
C PRO A 84 21.88 13.40 13.06
#